data_AF-A0A2N2HSB7-F1
#
_entry.id   AF-A0A2N2HSB7-F1
#
_cell.length_a   1.000
_cell.length_b   1.000
_cell.length_c   1.000
_cell.angle_alpha   90.00
_cell.angle_beta   90.00
_cell.angle_gamma   90.00
#
_symmetry.space_group_name_H-M   'P 1'
#
loop_
_entity.id
_entity.type
_entity.pdbx_description
1 polymer ?
#
loop_
_entity_poly.entity_id
_entity_poly.type
_entity_poly.pdbx_seq_one_letter_code
_entity_poly.pdbx_strand_id
1 'polypeptide(L)'
;DACETPSDPGCSTIMFEGTLWETTLGDVVGSSDFVADNAWAVVEIDSQQEQLKQAIGITDDDFTSLPAVWTSNDGRLVAYVPAVVNGISLGPHDFGAPKTYGPMIGGTDPFVVATTHALEAIGVTAHWIEDWEWYHQFGGEVHCGSNVTRQIPTTWAWWEVQP
;
A
#
# COMPACT_ATOMS: atom_id res chain seq x y z
N ASP A 1 25.81 -8.70 5.27
CA ASP A 1 25.63 -7.74 6.37
C ASP A 1 24.27 -7.10 6.24
N ALA A 2 23.34 -7.46 7.14
CA ALA A 2 21.99 -6.92 7.14
C ALA A 2 22.06 -5.44 7.50
N CYS A 3 21.31 -4.60 6.78
CA CYS A 3 21.24 -3.18 7.07
C CYS A 3 20.68 -2.99 8.49
N GLU A 4 21.52 -2.53 9.42
CA GLU A 4 21.11 -2.29 10.81
C GLU A 4 20.04 -1.18 10.89
N THR A 5 20.08 -0.26 9.92
CA THR A 5 19.10 0.83 9.77
C THR A 5 18.53 0.85 8.35
N PRO A 6 17.20 0.67 8.17
CA PRO A 6 16.53 0.70 6.86
C PRO A 6 16.61 2.03 6.11
N SER A 7 17.13 3.09 6.74
CA SER A 7 17.32 4.43 6.16
C SER A 7 18.78 4.75 5.84
N ASP A 8 19.69 3.77 5.94
CA ASP A 8 21.11 3.98 5.64
C ASP A 8 21.35 3.94 4.12
N PRO A 9 21.85 5.04 3.51
CA PRO A 9 22.23 5.04 2.09
C PRO A 9 23.34 4.03 1.75
N GLY A 10 24.11 3.55 2.73
CA GLY A 10 25.10 2.49 2.56
C GLY A 10 24.51 1.08 2.49
N CYS A 11 23.19 0.94 2.63
CA CYS A 11 22.50 -0.34 2.65
C CYS A 11 22.51 -1.04 1.28
N SER A 12 23.06 -2.25 1.21
CA SER A 12 23.11 -3.05 -0.02
C SER A 12 22.02 -4.13 -0.13
N THR A 13 21.04 -4.13 0.79
CA THR A 13 19.90 -5.07 0.71
C THR A 13 19.14 -4.85 -0.59
N ILE A 14 18.94 -5.92 -1.34
CA ILE A 14 18.26 -5.90 -2.64
C ILE A 14 16.76 -5.65 -2.43
N MET A 15 16.20 -4.78 -3.26
CA MET A 15 14.76 -4.62 -3.51
C MET A 15 14.43 -5.18 -4.89
N PHE A 16 13.18 -5.62 -5.08
CA PHE A 16 12.70 -6.18 -6.35
C PHE A 16 13.49 -7.42 -6.83
N GLU A 17 13.97 -8.22 -5.89
CA GLU A 17 14.75 -9.44 -6.16
C GLU A 17 14.03 -10.37 -7.15
N GLY A 18 14.75 -10.84 -8.16
CA GLY A 18 14.23 -11.73 -9.20
C GLY A 18 13.48 -11.03 -10.33
N THR A 19 13.45 -9.69 -10.35
CA THR A 19 12.84 -8.90 -11.44
C THR A 19 13.93 -8.22 -12.29
N LEU A 20 13.53 -7.60 -13.42
CA LEU A 20 14.46 -6.78 -14.22
C LEU A 20 14.73 -5.38 -13.62
N TRP A 21 14.14 -5.10 -12.45
CA TRP A 21 14.14 -3.78 -11.80
C TRP A 21 14.86 -3.80 -10.45
N GLU A 22 15.72 -4.80 -10.21
CA GLU A 22 16.52 -4.90 -9.00
C GLU A 22 17.29 -3.61 -8.70
N THR A 23 17.25 -3.21 -7.44
CA THR A 23 18.01 -2.07 -6.90
C THR A 23 18.42 -2.37 -5.46
N THR A 24 19.18 -1.47 -4.83
CA THR A 24 19.46 -1.57 -3.40
C THR A 24 18.61 -0.60 -2.59
N LEU A 25 18.25 -0.97 -1.37
CA LEU A 25 17.56 -0.08 -0.44
C LEU A 25 18.33 1.22 -0.21
N GLY A 26 19.67 1.17 -0.17
CA GLY A 26 20.55 2.33 -0.04
C GLY A 26 20.40 3.33 -1.19
N ASP A 27 20.33 2.85 -2.44
CA ASP A 27 20.10 3.70 -3.61
C ASP A 27 18.72 4.40 -3.54
N VAL A 28 17.70 3.70 -3.01
CA VAL A 28 16.35 4.24 -2.84
C VAL A 28 16.31 5.31 -1.77
N VAL A 29 16.75 5.00 -0.54
CA VAL A 29 16.69 5.93 0.59
C VAL A 29 17.72 7.06 0.50
N GLY A 30 18.77 6.88 -0.30
CA GLY A 30 19.74 7.91 -0.62
C GLY A 30 19.27 8.94 -1.65
N SER A 31 18.14 8.70 -2.34
CA SER A 31 17.60 9.61 -3.35
C SER A 31 16.82 10.76 -2.72
N SER A 32 17.30 12.00 -2.91
CA SER A 32 16.59 13.20 -2.45
C SER A 32 15.24 13.39 -3.13
N ASP A 33 15.12 12.97 -4.40
CA ASP A 33 13.89 13.08 -5.16
C ASP A 33 12.84 12.10 -4.61
N PHE A 34 13.25 10.87 -4.31
CA PHE A 34 12.38 9.87 -3.68
C PHE A 34 11.88 10.34 -2.30
N VAL A 35 12.76 10.94 -1.50
CA VAL A 35 12.37 11.54 -0.20
C VAL A 35 11.38 12.69 -0.39
N ALA A 36 11.60 13.56 -1.38
CA ALA A 36 10.71 14.67 -1.67
C ALA A 36 9.33 14.21 -2.18
N ASP A 37 9.29 13.22 -3.06
CA ASP A 37 8.06 12.61 -3.58
C ASP A 37 7.22 12.05 -2.44
N ASN A 38 7.83 11.28 -1.54
CA ASN A 38 7.13 10.69 -0.41
C ASN A 38 6.70 11.73 0.64
N ALA A 39 7.49 12.78 0.87
CA ALA A 39 7.09 13.88 1.75
C ALA A 39 5.86 14.62 1.20
N TRP A 40 5.78 14.83 -0.12
CA TRP A 40 4.60 15.41 -0.76
C TRP A 40 3.40 14.46 -0.68
N ALA A 41 3.59 13.17 -0.94
CA ALA A 41 2.53 12.18 -0.86
C ALA A 41 1.88 12.13 0.54
N VAL A 42 2.67 12.20 1.61
CA VAL A 42 2.15 12.24 2.99
C VAL A 42 1.27 13.47 3.22
N VAL A 43 1.71 14.66 2.78
CA VAL A 43 0.92 15.90 2.91
C VAL A 43 -0.43 15.77 2.20
N GLU A 44 -0.45 15.21 0.99
CA GLU A 44 -1.69 15.00 0.24
C GLU A 44 -2.58 13.96 0.91
N ILE A 45 -2.04 12.83 1.37
CA ILE A 45 -2.79 11.78 2.06
C ILE A 45 -3.43 12.32 3.35
N ASP A 46 -2.67 13.06 4.17
CA ASP A 46 -3.17 13.67 5.40
C ASP A 46 -4.31 14.66 5.10
N SER A 47 -4.16 15.46 4.04
CA SER A 47 -5.22 16.36 3.56
C SER A 47 -6.50 15.62 3.14
N GLN A 48 -6.39 14.44 2.50
CA GLN A 48 -7.55 13.62 2.16
C GLN A 48 -8.19 13.00 3.40
N GLN A 49 -7.41 12.58 4.40
CA GLN A 49 -7.95 12.06 5.66
C GLN A 49 -8.78 13.13 6.38
N GLU A 50 -8.28 14.36 6.47
CA GLU A 50 -9.03 15.47 7.09
C GLU A 50 -10.33 15.78 6.36
N GLN A 51 -10.33 15.74 5.02
CA GLN A 51 -11.55 15.91 4.23
C GLN A 51 -12.56 14.79 4.49
N LEU A 52 -12.12 13.52 4.61
CA LEU A 52 -13.00 12.39 4.93
C LEU A 52 -13.59 12.52 6.34
N LYS A 53 -12.78 12.87 7.34
CA LYS A 53 -13.25 13.13 8.72
C LYS A 53 -14.35 14.20 8.73
N GLN A 54 -14.13 15.30 8.02
CA GLN A 54 -15.12 16.39 7.92
C GLN A 54 -16.40 15.99 7.17
N ALA A 55 -16.28 15.18 6.12
CA ALA A 55 -17.40 14.82 5.25
C ALA A 55 -18.36 13.81 5.90
N ILE A 56 -17.83 12.82 6.62
CA ILE A 56 -18.62 11.69 7.13
C ILE A 56 -18.51 11.46 8.65
N GLY A 57 -17.79 12.33 9.36
CA GLY A 57 -17.72 12.31 10.82
C GLY A 57 -16.90 11.16 11.41
N ILE A 58 -16.03 10.53 10.62
CA ILE A 58 -15.05 9.55 11.10
C ILE A 58 -13.89 10.24 11.82
N THR A 59 -13.13 9.47 12.58
CA THR A 59 -12.03 9.91 13.44
C THR A 59 -10.73 9.18 13.08
N ASP A 60 -9.62 9.55 13.72
CA ASP A 60 -8.34 8.85 13.55
C ASP A 60 -8.43 7.36 13.91
N ASP A 61 -9.27 6.99 14.89
CA ASP A 61 -9.46 5.60 15.33
C ASP A 61 -10.14 4.72 14.27
N ASP A 62 -10.78 5.33 13.26
CA ASP A 62 -11.44 4.62 12.16
C ASP A 62 -10.48 4.27 11.01
N PHE A 63 -9.23 4.76 11.06
CA PHE A 63 -8.22 4.48 10.04
C PHE A 63 -7.27 3.36 10.46
N THR A 64 -6.82 2.58 9.47
CA THR A 64 -5.69 1.66 9.61
C THR A 64 -4.64 2.04 8.57
N SER A 65 -3.45 2.44 9.02
CA SER A 65 -2.35 2.84 8.13
C SER A 65 -1.61 1.61 7.60
N LEU A 66 -1.37 1.60 6.29
CA LEU A 66 -0.55 0.59 5.61
C LEU A 66 0.69 1.24 5.01
N PRO A 67 1.85 0.56 5.00
CA PRO A 67 3.07 1.12 4.43
C PRO A 67 2.95 1.24 2.90
N ALA A 68 3.29 2.42 2.37
CA ALA A 68 3.34 2.69 0.95
C ALA A 68 4.47 3.68 0.65
N VAL A 69 5.05 3.56 -0.54
CA VAL A 69 6.06 4.50 -1.03
C VAL A 69 5.82 4.82 -2.51
N TRP A 70 6.18 6.03 -2.89
CA TRP A 70 5.86 6.64 -4.17
C TRP A 70 7.13 7.08 -4.91
N THR A 71 7.05 7.16 -6.23
CA THR A 71 8.09 7.74 -7.09
C THR A 71 7.45 8.59 -8.18
N SER A 72 8.15 9.60 -8.64
CA SER A 72 7.73 10.42 -9.77
C SER A 72 7.86 9.67 -11.09
N ASN A 73 6.82 9.77 -11.92
CA ASN A 73 6.76 9.29 -13.29
C ASN A 73 5.87 10.23 -14.12
N ASP A 74 6.42 10.80 -15.20
CA ASP A 74 5.73 11.73 -16.11
C ASP A 74 4.96 12.86 -15.40
N GLY A 75 5.56 13.43 -14.35
CA GLY A 75 5.01 14.55 -13.58
C GLY A 75 3.89 14.16 -12.62
N ARG A 76 3.77 12.88 -12.27
CA ARG A 76 2.80 12.32 -11.34
C ARG A 76 3.52 11.40 -10.36
N LEU A 77 2.92 11.16 -9.20
CA LEU A 77 3.39 10.08 -8.34
C LEU A 77 2.71 8.77 -8.71
N VAL A 78 3.52 7.71 -8.79
CA VAL A 78 3.10 6.32 -8.97
C VAL A 78 3.64 5.48 -7.81
N ALA A 79 3.04 4.32 -7.59
CA ALA A 79 3.48 3.39 -6.57
C ALA A 79 4.89 2.88 -6.90
N TYR A 80 5.82 2.95 -5.94
CA TYR A 80 7.19 2.47 -6.14
C TYR A 80 7.35 0.97 -5.82
N VAL A 81 6.61 0.50 -4.82
CA VAL A 81 6.36 -0.92 -4.56
C VAL A 81 4.88 -1.19 -4.83
N PRO A 82 4.46 -2.44 -5.11
CA PRO A 82 3.04 -2.76 -5.29
C PRO A 82 2.17 -2.20 -4.16
N ALA A 83 1.21 -1.36 -4.53
CA ALA A 83 0.45 -0.56 -3.56
C ALA A 83 -0.60 -1.42 -2.85
N VAL A 84 -0.27 -1.90 -1.64
CA VAL A 84 -1.14 -2.77 -0.81
C VAL A 84 -2.59 -2.27 -0.70
N VAL A 85 -2.79 -0.96 -0.56
CA VAL A 85 -4.13 -0.35 -0.45
C VAL A 85 -5.01 -0.59 -1.69
N ASN A 86 -4.40 -0.83 -2.86
CA ASN A 86 -5.06 -1.23 -4.10
C ASN A 86 -5.26 -2.75 -4.20
N GLY A 87 -5.37 -3.45 -3.06
CA GLY A 87 -5.84 -4.82 -2.97
C GLY A 87 -7.37 -4.95 -3.02
N ILE A 88 -7.87 -6.17 -2.85
CA ILE A 88 -9.30 -6.50 -2.97
C ILE A 88 -9.86 -7.11 -1.68
N SER A 89 -10.93 -6.52 -1.14
CA SER A 89 -11.72 -7.17 -0.07
C SER A 89 -12.51 -8.34 -0.64
N LEU A 90 -12.22 -9.55 -0.13
CA LEU A 90 -12.85 -10.82 -0.52
C LEU A 90 -13.99 -11.22 0.42
N GLY A 91 -14.07 -10.56 1.59
CA GLY A 91 -15.07 -10.79 2.61
C GLY A 91 -14.81 -9.90 3.83
N PRO A 92 -15.53 -10.14 4.94
CA PRO A 92 -15.36 -9.37 6.17
C PRO A 92 -13.97 -9.50 6.82
N HIS A 93 -13.27 -10.62 6.57
CA HIS A 93 -12.01 -10.97 7.25
C HIS A 93 -10.87 -11.30 6.28
N ASP A 94 -11.08 -11.14 4.97
CA ASP A 94 -10.13 -11.59 3.94
C ASP A 94 -9.84 -10.46 2.95
N PHE A 95 -8.55 -10.16 2.78
CA PHE A 95 -8.05 -9.13 1.89
C PHE A 95 -6.98 -9.70 0.96
N GLY A 96 -7.22 -9.67 -0.35
CA GLY A 96 -6.23 -10.00 -1.37
C GLY A 96 -5.31 -8.81 -1.62
N ALA A 97 -4.14 -8.80 -0.99
CA ALA A 97 -3.15 -7.74 -1.10
C ALA A 97 -2.17 -8.03 -2.26
N PRO A 98 -1.77 -7.03 -3.07
CA PRO A 98 -0.64 -7.21 -3.97
C PRO A 98 0.63 -7.53 -3.16
N LYS A 99 1.38 -8.53 -3.61
CA LYS A 99 2.61 -8.96 -2.96
C LYS A 99 3.67 -7.88 -3.13
N THR A 100 4.18 -7.40 -2.01
CA THR A 100 5.25 -6.40 -2.03
C THR A 100 6.58 -7.06 -2.38
N TYR A 101 7.38 -6.34 -3.14
CA TYR A 101 8.74 -6.72 -3.54
C TYR A 101 9.78 -5.86 -2.78
N GLY A 102 9.53 -5.68 -1.48
CA GLY A 102 10.34 -4.85 -0.60
C GLY A 102 11.73 -5.45 -0.32
N PRO A 103 12.56 -4.71 0.44
CA PRO A 103 13.89 -5.17 0.80
C PRO A 103 13.84 -6.35 1.78
N MET A 104 14.56 -7.43 1.48
CA MET A 104 14.63 -8.59 2.37
C MET A 104 15.60 -8.36 3.53
N ILE A 105 15.11 -7.75 4.62
CA ILE A 105 15.88 -7.48 5.83
C ILE A 105 15.68 -8.63 6.81
N GLY A 106 16.77 -9.34 7.14
CA GLY A 106 16.69 -10.51 8.04
C GLY A 106 15.85 -11.66 7.50
N GLY A 107 15.66 -11.74 6.18
CA GLY A 107 14.82 -12.75 5.53
C GLY A 107 13.33 -12.40 5.50
N THR A 108 12.95 -11.17 5.84
CA THR A 108 11.56 -10.68 5.82
C THR A 108 11.43 -9.38 5.04
N ASP A 109 10.30 -9.20 4.36
CA ASP A 109 9.91 -7.92 3.77
C ASP A 109 9.18 -7.07 4.85
N PRO A 110 9.72 -5.91 5.25
CA PRO A 110 9.08 -5.03 6.23
C PRO A 110 7.68 -4.55 5.84
N PHE A 111 7.39 -4.40 4.54
CA PHE A 111 6.06 -4.00 4.06
C PHE A 111 5.03 -5.11 4.33
N VAL A 112 5.41 -6.36 4.08
CA VAL A 112 4.59 -7.54 4.41
C VAL A 112 4.34 -7.59 5.91
N VAL A 113 5.40 -7.51 6.73
CA VAL A 113 5.29 -7.62 8.19
C VAL A 113 4.39 -6.52 8.77
N ALA A 114 4.61 -5.27 8.39
CA ALA A 114 3.85 -4.14 8.91
C ALA A 114 2.38 -4.19 8.46
N THR A 115 2.12 -4.55 7.20
CA THR A 115 0.76 -4.73 6.67
C THR A 115 0.02 -5.85 7.40
N THR A 116 0.66 -7.02 7.54
CA THR A 116 0.07 -8.17 8.23
C THR A 116 -0.32 -7.79 9.66
N HIS A 117 0.59 -7.16 10.42
CA HIS A 117 0.30 -6.74 11.79
C HIS A 117 -0.86 -5.73 11.87
N ALA A 118 -0.88 -4.73 10.97
CA ALA A 118 -1.93 -3.72 10.95
C ALA A 118 -3.31 -4.31 10.65
N LEU A 119 -3.40 -5.24 9.70
CA LEU A 119 -4.66 -5.90 9.33
C LEU A 119 -5.12 -6.93 10.37
N GLU A 120 -4.19 -7.71 10.95
CA GLU A 120 -4.51 -8.67 12.00
C GLU A 120 -5.07 -7.98 13.26
N ALA A 121 -4.58 -6.78 13.59
CA ALA A 121 -5.08 -5.99 14.71
C ALA A 121 -6.57 -5.64 14.59
N ILE A 122 -7.11 -5.60 13.37
CA ILE A 122 -8.54 -5.36 13.08
C ILE A 122 -9.28 -6.64 12.66
N GLY A 123 -8.65 -7.82 12.79
CA GLY A 123 -9.26 -9.11 12.47
C GLY A 123 -9.39 -9.38 10.97
N VAL A 124 -8.50 -8.82 10.15
CA VAL A 124 -8.43 -9.06 8.70
C VAL A 124 -7.15 -9.83 8.35
N THR A 125 -7.28 -10.87 7.53
CA THR A 125 -6.17 -11.68 7.03
C THR A 125 -5.76 -11.22 5.63
N ALA A 126 -4.48 -10.95 5.44
CA ALA A 126 -3.90 -10.63 4.14
C ALA A 126 -3.54 -11.91 3.36
N HIS A 127 -4.00 -11.99 2.13
CA HIS A 127 -3.64 -13.01 1.15
C HIS A 127 -2.82 -12.36 0.04
N TRP A 128 -1.53 -12.70 -0.04
CA TRP A 128 -0.59 -12.05 -0.94
C TRP A 128 -0.71 -12.59 -2.37
N ILE A 129 -0.98 -11.70 -3.32
CA ILE A 129 -1.20 -12.01 -4.74
C ILE A 129 -0.04 -11.46 -5.55
N GLU A 130 0.58 -12.34 -6.34
CA GLU A 130 1.63 -11.94 -7.28
C GLU A 130 1.04 -11.21 -8.48
N ASP A 131 1.33 -9.92 -8.62
CA ASP A 131 0.82 -9.07 -9.70
C ASP A 131 1.87 -8.16 -10.37
N TRP A 132 3.16 -8.37 -10.06
CA TRP A 132 4.27 -7.51 -10.51
C TRP A 132 4.32 -7.33 -12.04
N GLU A 133 4.42 -8.44 -12.78
CA GLU A 133 4.62 -8.42 -14.24
C GLU A 133 3.39 -7.96 -15.03
N TRP A 134 2.18 -8.21 -14.51
CA TRP A 134 0.94 -8.07 -15.28
C TRP A 134 0.11 -6.85 -14.92
N TYR A 135 0.33 -6.29 -13.72
CA TYR A 135 -0.44 -5.14 -13.24
C TYR A 135 0.49 -4.03 -12.76
N HIS A 136 1.36 -4.29 -11.77
CA HIS A 136 2.15 -3.23 -11.13
C HIS A 136 2.99 -2.45 -12.15
N GLN A 137 3.71 -3.16 -13.04
CA GLN A 137 4.51 -2.53 -14.10
C GLN A 137 3.69 -1.69 -15.09
N PHE A 138 2.38 -1.88 -15.16
CA PHE A 138 1.45 -1.10 -15.99
C PHE A 138 0.68 -0.03 -15.19
N GLY A 139 1.07 0.24 -13.94
CA GLY A 139 0.53 1.31 -13.12
C GLY A 139 -0.80 0.99 -12.42
N GLY A 140 -1.08 -0.27 -12.12
CA GLY A 140 -2.23 -0.69 -11.31
C GLY A 140 -1.94 -1.95 -10.53
N GLU A 141 -2.80 -2.33 -9.59
CA GLU A 141 -2.62 -3.54 -8.77
C GLU A 141 -3.87 -4.43 -8.87
N VAL A 142 -3.95 -5.44 -8.00
CA VAL A 142 -5.08 -6.38 -7.85
C VAL A 142 -6.47 -5.74 -8.00
N HIS A 143 -6.77 -4.62 -7.33
CA HIS A 143 -8.07 -3.94 -7.44
C HIS A 143 -8.31 -3.40 -8.85
N CYS A 144 -7.33 -2.75 -9.46
CA CYS A 144 -7.43 -2.24 -10.83
C CYS A 144 -7.69 -3.35 -11.84
N GLY A 145 -7.17 -4.55 -11.58
CA GLY A 145 -7.35 -5.73 -12.43
C GLY A 145 -8.66 -6.51 -12.22
N SER A 146 -9.50 -6.10 -11.27
CA SER A 146 -10.63 -6.90 -10.81
C SER A 146 -11.88 -6.05 -10.54
N ASN A 147 -12.98 -6.74 -10.19
CA ASN A 147 -14.19 -6.11 -9.71
C ASN A 147 -15.00 -7.12 -8.88
N VAL A 148 -15.91 -6.64 -8.02
CA VAL A 148 -16.69 -7.50 -7.10
C VAL A 148 -18.17 -7.12 -7.12
N THR A 149 -19.03 -8.12 -7.26
CA THR A 149 -20.45 -7.99 -6.96
C THR A 149 -20.67 -8.31 -5.48
N ARG A 150 -21.29 -7.38 -4.74
CA ARG A 150 -21.60 -7.55 -3.31
C ARG A 150 -23.10 -7.73 -3.09
N GLN A 151 -23.46 -8.43 -2.01
CA GLN A 151 -24.86 -8.53 -1.60
C GLN A 151 -25.40 -7.15 -1.22
N ILE A 152 -26.60 -6.82 -1.69
CA ILE A 152 -27.28 -5.58 -1.31
C ILE A 152 -27.77 -5.73 0.13
N PRO A 153 -27.49 -4.76 1.02
CA PRO A 153 -28.01 -4.82 2.39
C PRO A 153 -29.54 -4.88 2.40
N THR A 154 -30.12 -5.80 3.18
CA THR A 154 -31.58 -5.94 3.31
C THR A 154 -32.15 -5.17 4.50
N THR A 155 -31.29 -4.49 5.27
CA THR A 155 -31.63 -3.83 6.54
C THR A 155 -32.16 -2.41 6.37
N TRP A 156 -32.07 -1.83 5.17
CA TRP A 156 -32.58 -0.50 4.89
C TRP A 156 -33.13 -0.43 3.46
N ALA A 157 -34.29 0.19 3.30
CA ALA A 157 -34.86 0.51 2.00
C ALA A 157 -34.42 1.92 1.61
N TRP A 158 -33.66 2.06 0.52
CA TRP A 158 -33.10 3.35 0.11
C TRP A 158 -34.16 4.43 -0.14
N TRP A 159 -35.39 4.05 -0.51
CA TRP A 159 -36.51 4.98 -0.73
C TRP A 159 -37.18 5.46 0.57
N GLU A 160 -36.84 4.89 1.72
CA GLU A 160 -37.35 5.32 3.04
C GLU A 160 -36.43 6.34 3.72
N VAL A 161 -35.21 6.51 3.21
CA VAL A 161 -34.24 7.50 3.70
C VAL A 161 -34.46 8.82 2.96
N GLN A 162 -34.64 9.91 3.71
CA GLN A 162 -34.62 11.26 3.13
C GLN A 162 -33.17 11.66 2.82
N PRO A 163 -32.87 12.14 1.59
CA PRO A 163 -31.53 12.57 1.20
C PRO A 163 -30.98 13.74 2.02
#